data_AF-A0A7Y3RNY9-F1
#
_entry.id   AF-A0A7Y3RNY9-F1
#
_cell.length_a   1.000
_cell.length_b   1.000
_cell.length_c   1.000
_cell.angle_alpha   90.00
_cell.angle_beta   90.00
_cell.angle_gamma   90.00
#
_symmetry.space_group_name_H-M   'P 1'
#
loop_
_entity.id
_entity.type
_entity.pdbx_description
1 polymer ?
#
loop_
_entity_poly.entity_id
_entity_poly.type
_entity_poly.pdbx_seq_one_letter_code
_entity_poly.pdbx_strand_id
1 'polypeptide(L)'
;MSTFWEVREAIAECISQFRFVEAELSAKTRSRLFGALDALRDANSAVRAYPDAITNAPSSGVLACYGFLQALYVMQDAVKCLSESLGVKFDPHANPDTAILRSARNVSVGHPALSFRHVDGRKHDASGIILHDSITEEGFAVYVYSQVDGGQFDVSYETSIDNSERVLGYQLLRLYRELIRREKSHANRLIALDLRGKFEKGAGYLCEKLFCDLRDGSRTVQARLHLKMIREQIGGMVELSGKALKGALQRTEAISVIKATRQIEKMLMTPECQEIFWVACVGLRQEFKALVEHCVCIDRSARNFLSSDWARNRAKRRAFKELQTRPVVEIVTGVLRSDYHRA
;
A
#
# COMPACT_ATOMS: atom_id res chain seq x y z
N MET A 1 23.83 -1.09 4.50
CA MET A 1 22.48 -1.69 4.60
C MET A 1 21.97 -1.94 3.19
N SER A 2 21.31 -3.08 2.94
CA SER A 2 20.91 -3.45 1.58
C SER A 2 19.79 -2.54 1.07
N THR A 3 19.85 -2.22 -0.21
CA THR A 3 18.86 -1.40 -0.94
C THR A 3 17.44 -2.00 -0.88
N PHE A 4 17.32 -3.31 -0.61
CA PHE A 4 16.05 -3.98 -0.36
C PHE A 4 15.30 -3.37 0.83
N TRP A 5 16.00 -3.16 1.96
CA TRP A 5 15.39 -2.70 3.19
C TRP A 5 14.92 -1.25 3.09
N GLU A 6 15.74 -0.39 2.50
CA GLU A 6 15.39 1.03 2.30
C GLU A 6 14.13 1.18 1.45
N VAL A 7 13.94 0.32 0.45
CA VAL A 7 12.74 0.31 -0.39
C VAL A 7 11.53 -0.21 0.38
N ARG A 8 11.68 -1.27 1.18
CA ARG A 8 10.59 -1.76 2.06
C ARG A 8 10.12 -0.66 3.00
N GLU A 9 11.03 0.02 3.70
CA GLU A 9 10.70 1.11 4.61
C GLU A 9 10.04 2.28 3.88
N ALA A 10 10.54 2.64 2.70
CA ALA A 10 9.91 3.66 1.87
C ALA A 10 8.47 3.30 1.46
N ILE A 11 8.19 2.02 1.19
CA ILE A 11 6.83 1.54 0.89
C ILE A 11 5.95 1.61 2.14
N ALA A 12 6.45 1.18 3.30
CA ALA A 12 5.70 1.24 4.56
C ALA A 12 5.34 2.69 4.93
N GLU A 13 6.29 3.61 4.78
CA GLU A 13 6.08 5.05 4.94
C GLU A 13 5.04 5.60 3.96
N CYS A 14 5.11 5.22 2.68
CA CYS A 14 4.11 5.64 1.70
C CYS A 14 2.72 5.11 2.04
N ILE A 15 2.61 3.84 2.43
CA ILE A 15 1.30 3.23 2.72
C ILE A 15 0.65 3.89 3.94
N SER A 16 1.42 4.31 4.94
CA SER A 16 0.87 5.00 6.12
C SER A 16 0.50 6.46 5.86
N GLN A 17 1.14 7.12 4.90
CA GLN A 17 0.96 8.55 4.64
C GLN A 17 0.07 8.87 3.43
N PHE A 18 -0.01 7.98 2.44
CA PHE A 18 -0.69 8.28 1.17
C PHE A 18 -2.20 8.27 1.31
N ARG A 19 -2.82 9.35 0.82
CA ARG A 19 -4.26 9.58 0.99
C ARG A 19 -5.08 8.60 0.19
N PHE A 20 -4.58 8.20 -0.98
CA PHE A 20 -5.29 7.23 -1.82
C PHE A 20 -5.46 5.88 -1.11
N VAL A 21 -4.54 5.49 -0.21
CA VAL A 21 -4.61 4.21 0.51
C VAL A 21 -5.88 4.15 1.35
N GLU A 22 -6.17 5.21 2.12
CA GLU A 22 -7.40 5.28 2.91
C GLU A 22 -8.64 5.51 2.05
N ALA A 23 -8.52 6.38 1.04
CA ALA A 23 -9.66 6.83 0.26
C ALA A 23 -10.16 5.78 -0.76
N GLU A 24 -9.26 5.00 -1.35
CA GLU A 24 -9.56 4.16 -2.53
C GLU A 24 -9.40 2.67 -2.27
N LEU A 25 -8.56 2.26 -1.30
CA LEU A 25 -8.39 0.83 -1.03
C LEU A 25 -9.42 0.31 -0.02
N SER A 26 -9.92 -0.90 -0.30
CA SER A 26 -10.81 -1.60 0.63
C SER A 26 -10.09 -1.90 1.96
N ALA A 27 -10.84 -2.00 3.07
CA ALA A 27 -10.27 -2.40 4.36
C ALA A 27 -9.50 -3.73 4.25
N LYS A 28 -10.06 -4.71 3.53
CA LYS A 28 -9.41 -6.00 3.25
C LYS A 28 -8.06 -5.83 2.53
N THR A 29 -8.01 -4.97 1.51
CA THR A 29 -6.76 -4.70 0.77
C THR A 29 -5.73 -4.01 1.67
N ARG A 30 -6.14 -3.05 2.50
CA ARG A 30 -5.25 -2.38 3.45
C ARG A 30 -4.66 -3.36 4.46
N SER A 31 -5.50 -4.20 5.10
CA SER A 31 -5.01 -5.21 6.04
C SER A 31 -4.01 -6.18 5.40
N ARG A 32 -4.23 -6.55 4.12
CA ARG A 32 -3.27 -7.35 3.36
C ARG A 32 -1.94 -6.64 3.14
N LEU A 33 -1.95 -5.35 2.80
CA LEU A 33 -0.73 -4.57 2.62
C LEU A 33 0.09 -4.48 3.91
N PHE A 34 -0.54 -4.12 5.03
CA PHE A 34 0.14 -4.04 6.32
C PHE A 34 0.67 -5.41 6.77
N GLY A 35 -0.17 -6.44 6.75
CA GLY A 35 0.23 -7.78 7.15
C GLY A 35 1.36 -8.35 6.28
N ALA A 36 1.36 -8.08 4.98
CA ALA A 36 2.45 -8.50 4.10
C ALA A 36 3.76 -7.73 4.38
N LEU A 37 3.69 -6.44 4.68
CA LEU A 37 4.88 -5.67 5.06
C LEU A 37 5.49 -6.15 6.37
N ASP A 38 4.67 -6.50 7.36
CA ASP A 38 5.13 -7.03 8.64
C ASP A 38 5.73 -8.43 8.48
N ALA A 39 5.03 -9.32 7.77
CA ALA A 39 5.55 -10.65 7.46
C ALA A 39 6.90 -10.58 6.72
N LEU A 40 7.05 -9.64 5.78
CA LEU A 40 8.31 -9.43 5.06
C LEU A 40 9.44 -8.98 6.00
N ARG A 41 9.16 -8.07 6.95
CA ARG A 41 10.15 -7.63 7.94
C ARG A 41 10.57 -8.78 8.82
N ASP A 42 9.61 -9.49 9.39
CA ASP A 42 9.87 -10.51 10.40
C ASP A 42 10.60 -11.71 9.77
N ALA A 43 10.19 -12.13 8.57
CA ALA A 43 10.88 -13.17 7.82
C ALA A 43 12.30 -12.76 7.41
N ASN A 44 12.52 -11.50 6.99
CA ASN A 44 13.85 -11.00 6.67
C ASN A 44 14.78 -10.98 7.90
N SER A 45 14.23 -10.60 9.06
CA SER A 45 14.96 -10.66 10.34
C SER A 45 15.34 -12.10 10.67
N ALA A 46 14.43 -13.05 10.45
CA ALA A 46 14.66 -14.46 10.71
C ALA A 46 15.76 -15.06 9.81
N VAL A 47 15.78 -14.78 8.50
CA VAL A 47 16.82 -15.31 7.61
C VAL A 47 18.20 -14.73 7.93
N ARG A 48 18.28 -13.47 8.40
CA ARG A 48 19.56 -12.83 8.73
C ARG A 48 20.13 -13.25 10.08
N ALA A 49 19.29 -13.62 11.04
CA ALA A 49 19.72 -14.18 12.31
C ALA A 49 20.19 -15.64 12.20
N TYR A 50 20.05 -16.23 11.02
CA TYR A 50 20.22 -17.66 10.82
C TYR A 50 21.68 -18.16 10.99
N PRO A 51 22.70 -17.51 10.43
CA PRO A 51 24.08 -17.96 10.60
C PRO A 51 24.49 -18.03 12.07
N ASP A 52 24.04 -17.08 12.89
CA ASP A 52 24.32 -17.10 14.33
C ASP A 52 23.56 -18.24 15.04
N ALA A 53 22.36 -18.59 14.58
CA ALA A 53 21.54 -19.64 15.19
C ALA A 53 22.15 -21.04 15.00
N ILE A 54 22.76 -21.33 13.84
CA ILE A 54 23.35 -22.65 13.57
C ILE A 54 24.60 -22.89 14.44
N THR A 55 25.45 -21.87 14.61
CA THR A 55 26.67 -21.96 15.42
C THR A 55 26.36 -22.15 16.91
N ASN A 56 25.31 -21.49 17.42
CA ASN A 56 24.99 -21.51 18.85
C ASN A 56 24.18 -22.74 19.32
N ALA A 57 23.50 -23.45 18.41
CA ALA A 57 22.68 -24.62 18.75
C ALA A 57 22.78 -25.75 17.70
N PRO A 58 23.94 -26.44 17.60
CA PRO A 58 24.21 -27.42 16.53
C PRO A 58 23.20 -28.57 16.49
N SER A 59 22.70 -29.01 17.65
CA SER A 59 21.68 -30.06 17.78
C SER A 59 20.32 -29.67 17.21
N SER A 60 20.10 -28.39 16.91
CA SER A 60 18.87 -27.86 16.27
C SER A 60 19.07 -27.53 14.80
N GLY A 61 20.20 -27.94 14.19
CA GLY A 61 20.59 -27.52 12.85
C GLY A 61 19.55 -27.83 11.76
N VAL A 62 18.89 -28.99 11.81
CA VAL A 62 17.86 -29.37 10.83
C VAL A 62 16.61 -28.49 10.97
N LEU A 63 16.13 -28.26 12.19
CA LEU A 63 14.98 -27.40 12.47
C LEU A 63 15.28 -25.97 12.00
N ALA A 64 16.49 -25.51 12.27
CA ALA A 64 16.98 -24.25 11.79
C ALA A 64 16.88 -24.21 10.24
N CYS A 65 17.38 -25.22 9.51
CA CYS A 65 17.39 -25.18 8.04
C CYS A 65 15.97 -25.12 7.47
N TYR A 66 15.01 -25.81 8.11
CA TYR A 66 13.59 -25.68 7.78
C TYR A 66 13.06 -24.27 8.02
N GLY A 67 13.42 -23.65 9.15
CA GLY A 67 13.07 -22.26 9.45
C GLY A 67 13.63 -21.27 8.42
N PHE A 68 14.88 -21.46 7.99
CA PHE A 68 15.51 -20.64 6.95
C PHE A 68 14.75 -20.70 5.62
N LEU A 69 14.49 -21.91 5.11
CA LEU A 69 13.71 -22.11 3.88
C LEU A 69 12.30 -21.55 4.00
N GLN A 70 11.66 -21.74 5.16
CA GLN A 70 10.33 -21.21 5.42
C GLN A 70 10.31 -19.68 5.43
N ALA A 71 11.31 -19.03 6.02
CA ALA A 71 11.39 -17.57 6.08
C ALA A 71 11.62 -16.97 4.68
N LEU A 72 12.54 -17.54 3.87
CA LEU A 72 12.70 -17.14 2.47
C LEU A 72 11.40 -17.27 1.67
N TYR A 73 10.68 -18.38 1.86
CA TYR A 73 9.38 -18.61 1.22
C TYR A 73 8.35 -17.55 1.63
N VAL A 74 8.28 -17.21 2.92
CA VAL A 74 7.38 -16.16 3.44
C VAL A 74 7.72 -14.79 2.87
N MET A 75 9.00 -14.45 2.71
CA MET A 75 9.40 -13.19 2.06
C MET A 75 8.84 -13.10 0.63
N GLN A 76 8.90 -14.19 -0.14
CA GLN A 76 8.37 -14.24 -1.50
C GLN A 76 6.83 -14.09 -1.53
N ASP A 77 6.12 -14.81 -0.67
CA ASP A 77 4.66 -14.76 -0.58
C ASP A 77 4.17 -13.39 -0.09
N ALA A 78 4.90 -12.74 0.81
CA ALA A 78 4.62 -11.38 1.24
C ALA A 78 4.72 -10.39 0.08
N VAL A 79 5.78 -10.44 -0.73
CA VAL A 79 5.93 -9.57 -1.91
C VAL A 79 4.88 -9.88 -2.98
N LYS A 80 4.48 -11.15 -3.14
CA LYS A 80 3.35 -11.53 -3.99
C LYS A 80 2.04 -10.94 -3.50
N CYS A 81 1.75 -11.01 -2.20
CA CYS A 81 0.55 -10.41 -1.61
C CYS A 81 0.52 -8.88 -1.80
N LEU A 82 1.65 -8.20 -1.63
CA LEU A 82 1.78 -6.76 -1.93
C LEU A 82 1.49 -6.48 -3.41
N SER A 83 2.06 -7.30 -4.29
CA SER A 83 1.89 -7.18 -5.74
C SER A 83 0.45 -7.37 -6.18
N GLU A 84 -0.23 -8.41 -5.71
CA GLU A 84 -1.66 -8.65 -5.97
C GLU A 84 -2.53 -7.51 -5.41
N SER A 85 -2.24 -7.03 -4.20
CA SER A 85 -2.99 -5.94 -3.55
C SER A 85 -2.91 -4.62 -4.32
N LEU A 86 -1.79 -4.40 -5.04
CA LEU A 86 -1.58 -3.24 -5.90
C LEU A 86 -1.81 -3.57 -7.38
N GLY A 87 -2.27 -4.76 -7.75
CA GLY A 87 -2.49 -5.14 -9.16
C GLY A 87 -1.22 -5.11 -10.02
N VAL A 88 -0.05 -5.27 -9.42
CA VAL A 88 1.24 -5.39 -10.10
C VAL A 88 1.54 -6.88 -10.29
N LYS A 89 1.90 -7.31 -11.50
CA LYS A 89 2.24 -8.70 -11.76
C LYS A 89 3.56 -9.08 -11.08
N PHE A 90 3.54 -10.16 -10.31
CA PHE A 90 4.71 -10.84 -9.76
C PHE A 90 4.42 -12.32 -9.65
N ASP A 91 5.35 -13.14 -10.14
CA ASP A 91 5.32 -14.58 -9.96
C ASP A 91 6.68 -15.05 -9.41
N PRO A 92 6.74 -15.54 -8.16
CA PRO A 92 7.94 -16.12 -7.58
C PRO A 92 8.51 -17.32 -8.36
N HIS A 93 7.70 -17.99 -9.19
CA HIS A 93 8.15 -19.12 -10.00
C HIS A 93 8.84 -18.71 -11.30
N ALA A 94 8.67 -17.45 -11.74
CA ALA A 94 9.25 -16.96 -12.99
C ALA A 94 10.75 -16.67 -12.90
N ASN A 95 11.30 -16.53 -11.68
CA ASN A 95 12.72 -16.32 -11.47
C ASN A 95 13.38 -17.63 -10.94
N PRO A 96 14.46 -18.12 -11.58
CA PRO A 96 15.11 -19.37 -11.19
C PRO A 96 15.58 -19.41 -9.73
N ASP A 97 16.11 -18.30 -9.22
CA ASP A 97 16.68 -18.23 -7.87
C ASP A 97 15.59 -18.42 -6.80
N THR A 98 14.46 -17.72 -6.96
CA THR A 98 13.32 -17.86 -6.05
C THR A 98 12.60 -19.20 -6.24
N ALA A 99 12.53 -19.70 -7.48
CA ALA A 99 11.90 -20.98 -7.80
C ALA A 99 12.64 -22.18 -7.17
N ILE A 100 13.98 -22.18 -7.21
CA ILE A 100 14.81 -23.21 -6.57
C ILE A 100 14.54 -23.25 -5.06
N LEU A 101 14.53 -22.10 -4.39
CA LEU A 101 14.30 -22.03 -2.95
C LEU A 101 12.89 -22.52 -2.56
N ARG A 102 11.87 -22.20 -3.38
CA ARG A 102 10.51 -22.75 -3.18
C ARG A 102 10.48 -24.26 -3.40
N SER A 103 11.19 -24.76 -4.41
CA SER A 103 11.29 -26.19 -4.66
C SER A 103 11.96 -26.89 -3.48
N ALA A 104 13.13 -26.40 -3.05
CA ALA A 104 13.87 -26.91 -1.90
C ALA A 104 13.01 -26.94 -0.63
N ARG A 105 12.30 -25.84 -0.32
CA ARG A 105 11.35 -25.79 0.80
C ARG A 105 10.25 -26.83 0.64
N ASN A 106 9.59 -26.88 -0.51
CA ASN A 106 8.44 -27.77 -0.69
C ASN A 106 8.82 -29.24 -0.61
N VAL A 107 9.98 -29.65 -1.16
CA VAL A 107 10.39 -31.05 -1.10
C VAL A 107 10.94 -31.47 0.26
N SER A 108 11.58 -30.55 1.01
CA SER A 108 12.21 -30.87 2.31
C SER A 108 11.33 -30.63 3.54
N VAL A 109 10.47 -29.61 3.50
CA VAL A 109 9.58 -29.21 4.62
C VAL A 109 8.12 -29.63 4.33
N GLY A 110 7.77 -29.83 3.06
CA GLY A 110 6.40 -30.15 2.65
C GLY A 110 6.01 -31.61 2.93
N HIS A 111 4.77 -31.94 2.56
CA HIS A 111 4.24 -33.29 2.78
C HIS A 111 5.04 -34.31 1.93
N PRO A 112 5.65 -35.35 2.52
CA PRO A 112 6.54 -36.28 1.82
C PRO A 112 5.92 -36.96 0.60
N ALA A 113 4.59 -37.15 0.62
CA ALA A 113 3.83 -37.81 -0.45
C ALA A 113 3.00 -36.88 -1.35
N LEU A 114 3.01 -35.55 -1.13
CA LEU A 114 2.28 -34.57 -1.98
C LEU A 114 3.21 -33.52 -2.59
N SER A 115 4.51 -33.68 -2.37
CA SER A 115 5.53 -32.82 -2.95
C SER A 115 5.78 -33.30 -4.38
N PHE A 116 5.71 -32.36 -5.33
CA PHE A 116 5.86 -32.68 -6.74
C PHE A 116 6.85 -31.72 -7.41
N ARG A 117 7.54 -32.23 -8.42
CA ARG A 117 8.36 -31.44 -9.34
C ARG A 117 7.71 -31.38 -10.71
N HIS A 118 7.94 -30.27 -11.39
CA HIS A 118 7.60 -30.14 -12.79
C HIS A 118 8.82 -30.47 -13.63
N VAL A 119 8.79 -31.62 -14.30
CA VAL A 119 9.80 -32.03 -15.30
C VAL A 119 9.05 -32.16 -16.63
N ASP A 120 9.54 -31.50 -17.68
CA ASP A 120 8.88 -31.44 -19.00
C ASP A 120 7.39 -31.05 -18.98
N GLY A 121 7.01 -30.17 -18.06
CA GLY A 121 5.63 -29.70 -17.88
C GLY A 121 4.69 -30.69 -17.16
N ARG A 122 5.18 -31.86 -16.73
CA ARG A 122 4.41 -32.87 -15.98
C ARG A 122 4.77 -32.88 -14.50
N LYS A 123 3.79 -33.21 -13.65
CA LYS A 123 4.01 -33.37 -12.21
C LYS A 123 4.57 -34.77 -11.92
N HIS A 124 5.67 -34.82 -11.18
CA HIS A 124 6.28 -36.05 -10.70
C HIS A 124 6.43 -35.98 -9.18
N ASP A 125 6.08 -37.06 -8.49
CA ASP A 125 6.27 -37.16 -7.06
C ASP A 125 7.76 -37.02 -6.71
N ALA A 126 8.03 -36.19 -5.72
CA ALA A 126 9.38 -35.92 -5.24
C ALA A 126 9.35 -35.67 -3.74
N SER A 127 10.21 -36.33 -2.99
CA SER A 127 10.44 -36.06 -1.57
C SER A 127 11.90 -35.63 -1.38
N GLY A 128 12.19 -34.89 -0.32
CA GLY A 128 13.55 -34.50 -0.02
C GLY A 128 13.87 -34.53 1.47
N ILE A 129 15.14 -34.67 1.78
CA ILE A 129 15.67 -34.64 3.15
C ILE A 129 16.84 -33.68 3.22
N ILE A 130 17.00 -33.02 4.37
CA ILE A 130 18.22 -32.29 4.70
C ILE A 130 19.16 -33.29 5.38
N LEU A 131 20.33 -33.49 4.78
CA LEU A 131 21.32 -34.41 5.33
C LEU A 131 22.02 -33.75 6.52
N HIS A 132 22.00 -34.38 7.70
CA HIS A 132 22.51 -33.77 8.92
C HIS A 132 24.02 -33.44 8.83
N ASP A 133 24.78 -34.30 8.16
CA ASP A 133 26.21 -34.15 7.89
C ASP A 133 26.52 -33.07 6.83
N SER A 134 25.53 -32.60 6.08
CA SER A 134 25.69 -31.50 5.12
C SER A 134 25.56 -30.10 5.74
N ILE A 135 25.10 -30.00 6.99
CA ILE A 135 24.81 -28.72 7.65
C ILE A 135 26.13 -28.10 8.13
N THR A 136 26.42 -26.90 7.65
CA THR A 136 27.62 -26.13 7.97
C THR A 136 27.24 -24.68 8.32
N GLU A 137 28.21 -23.86 8.71
CA GLU A 137 27.99 -22.42 8.93
C GLU A 137 27.67 -21.65 7.63
N GLU A 138 28.05 -22.20 6.48
CA GLU A 138 27.88 -21.57 5.17
C GLU A 138 26.57 -21.97 4.48
N GLY A 139 26.03 -23.14 4.81
CA GLY A 139 24.88 -23.71 4.12
C GLY A 139 24.59 -25.16 4.45
N PHE A 140 23.73 -25.77 3.64
CA PHE A 140 23.33 -27.18 3.76
C PHE A 140 22.89 -27.75 2.42
N ALA A 141 22.82 -29.08 2.32
CA ALA A 141 22.34 -29.76 1.13
C ALA A 141 20.94 -30.36 1.36
N VAL A 142 20.08 -30.23 0.33
CA VAL A 142 18.79 -30.93 0.25
C VAL A 142 18.92 -32.04 -0.78
N TYR A 143 18.83 -33.28 -0.34
CA TYR A 143 18.78 -34.44 -1.22
C TYR A 143 17.32 -34.70 -1.64
N VAL A 144 17.07 -34.90 -2.93
CA VAL A 144 15.75 -35.08 -3.51
C VAL A 144 15.64 -36.47 -4.14
N TYR A 145 14.69 -37.24 -3.64
CA TYR A 145 14.25 -38.51 -4.19
C TYR A 145 13.12 -38.26 -5.19
N SER A 146 13.34 -38.57 -6.46
CA SER A 146 12.31 -38.56 -7.50
C SER A 146 12.53 -39.73 -8.46
N GLN A 147 11.45 -40.24 -9.04
CA GLN A 147 11.51 -41.35 -10.00
C GLN A 147 12.13 -40.98 -11.35
N VAL A 148 12.16 -39.68 -11.68
CA VAL A 148 12.57 -39.19 -13.02
C VAL A 148 13.85 -38.37 -12.96
N ASP A 149 14.04 -37.59 -11.90
CA ASP A 149 15.20 -36.71 -11.75
C ASP A 149 15.50 -36.47 -10.26
N GLY A 150 16.12 -37.47 -9.63
CA GLY A 150 16.68 -37.33 -8.28
C GLY A 150 17.95 -36.47 -8.32
N GLY A 151 18.28 -35.82 -7.21
CA GLY A 151 19.46 -34.96 -7.18
C GLY A 151 19.68 -34.27 -5.84
N GLN A 152 20.60 -33.31 -5.84
CA GLN A 152 20.97 -32.54 -4.66
C GLN A 152 20.88 -31.03 -4.96
N PHE A 153 20.41 -30.26 -3.98
CA PHE A 153 20.40 -28.80 -4.00
C PHE A 153 21.26 -28.28 -2.88
N ASP A 154 22.33 -27.58 -3.21
CA ASP A 154 23.14 -26.90 -2.23
C ASP A 154 22.56 -25.51 -1.94
N VAL A 155 22.26 -25.26 -0.67
CA VAL A 155 21.68 -24.02 -0.19
C VAL A 155 22.75 -23.28 0.61
N SER A 156 23.37 -22.29 -0.03
CA SER A 156 24.23 -21.30 0.65
C SER A 156 23.35 -20.24 1.32
N TYR A 157 23.59 -19.94 2.60
CA TYR A 157 22.80 -18.95 3.33
C TYR A 157 22.95 -17.55 2.73
N GLU A 158 24.19 -17.09 2.57
CA GLU A 158 24.50 -15.76 2.02
C GLU A 158 23.95 -15.61 0.60
N THR A 159 24.26 -16.57 -0.29
CA THR A 159 23.82 -16.52 -1.69
C THR A 159 22.29 -16.53 -1.81
N SER A 160 21.60 -17.33 -0.99
CA SER A 160 20.14 -17.42 -1.01
C SER A 160 19.47 -16.13 -0.51
N ILE A 161 20.02 -15.51 0.53
CA ILE A 161 19.56 -14.21 1.04
C ILE A 161 19.77 -13.14 -0.02
N ASP A 162 20.98 -13.02 -0.57
CA ASP A 162 21.32 -11.98 -1.53
C ASP A 162 20.51 -12.09 -2.82
N ASN A 163 20.34 -13.31 -3.36
CA ASN A 163 19.51 -13.52 -4.53
C ASN A 163 18.03 -13.20 -4.25
N SER A 164 17.52 -13.59 -3.09
CA SER A 164 16.15 -13.28 -2.70
C SER A 164 15.95 -11.77 -2.54
N GLU A 165 16.82 -11.08 -1.79
CA GLU A 165 16.75 -9.63 -1.61
C GLU A 165 16.88 -8.86 -2.93
N ARG A 166 17.72 -9.34 -3.86
CA ARG A 166 17.87 -8.74 -5.19
C ARG A 166 16.57 -8.85 -6.01
N VAL A 167 16.03 -10.06 -6.15
CA VAL A 167 14.82 -10.33 -6.95
C VAL A 167 13.61 -9.63 -6.33
N LEU A 168 13.42 -9.79 -5.02
CA LEU A 168 12.31 -9.18 -4.29
C LEU A 168 12.45 -7.66 -4.22
N GLY A 169 13.66 -7.13 -4.08
CA GLY A 169 13.93 -5.70 -4.04
C GLY A 169 13.58 -5.01 -5.36
N TYR A 170 13.88 -5.64 -6.49
CA TYR A 170 13.42 -5.16 -7.80
C TYR A 170 11.90 -5.10 -7.88
N GLN A 171 11.20 -6.11 -7.35
CA GLN A 171 9.75 -6.11 -7.32
C GLN A 171 9.19 -5.04 -6.39
N LEU A 172 9.76 -4.85 -5.19
CA LEU A 172 9.39 -3.77 -4.28
C LEU A 172 9.56 -2.40 -4.94
N LEU A 173 10.62 -2.18 -5.72
CA LEU A 173 10.78 -0.93 -6.47
C LEU A 173 9.65 -0.68 -7.47
N ARG A 174 9.15 -1.72 -8.14
CA ARG A 174 7.98 -1.60 -9.03
C ARG A 174 6.72 -1.23 -8.24
N LEU A 175 6.54 -1.84 -7.06
CA LEU A 175 5.43 -1.52 -6.16
C LEU A 175 5.50 -0.08 -5.65
N TYR A 176 6.68 0.37 -5.24
CA TYR A 176 6.92 1.75 -4.81
C TYR A 176 6.52 2.76 -5.90
N ARG A 177 6.95 2.52 -7.15
CA ARG A 177 6.56 3.36 -8.30
C ARG A 177 5.05 3.39 -8.52
N GLU A 178 4.40 2.24 -8.38
CA GLU A 178 2.95 2.14 -8.51
C GLU A 178 2.21 2.92 -7.41
N LEU A 179 2.68 2.86 -6.16
CA LEU A 179 2.13 3.68 -5.07
C LEU A 179 2.23 5.18 -5.38
N ILE A 180 3.41 5.63 -5.83
CA ILE A 180 3.64 7.03 -6.22
C ILE A 180 2.72 7.44 -7.37
N ARG A 181 2.61 6.60 -8.39
CA ARG A 181 1.73 6.85 -9.54
C ARG A 181 0.27 7.00 -9.13
N ARG A 182 -0.21 6.12 -8.23
CA ARG A 182 -1.58 6.18 -7.70
C ARG A 182 -1.82 7.42 -6.86
N GLU A 183 -0.91 7.78 -5.97
CA GLU A 183 -1.04 9.00 -5.16
C GLU A 183 -1.03 10.25 -6.05
N LYS A 184 -0.15 10.33 -7.06
CA LYS A 184 -0.18 11.43 -8.04
C LYS A 184 -1.50 11.50 -8.79
N SER A 185 -2.00 10.35 -9.26
CA SER A 185 -3.29 10.29 -9.95
C SER A 185 -4.45 10.72 -9.03
N HIS A 186 -4.41 10.34 -7.76
CA HIS A 186 -5.39 10.73 -6.75
C HIS A 186 -5.32 12.24 -6.50
N ALA A 187 -4.13 12.79 -6.23
CA ALA A 187 -3.90 14.22 -6.02
C ALA A 187 -4.38 15.06 -7.22
N ASN A 188 -4.10 14.63 -8.45
CA ASN A 188 -4.58 15.28 -9.67
C ASN A 188 -6.11 15.30 -9.74
N ARG A 189 -6.79 14.19 -9.40
CA ARG A 189 -8.26 14.16 -9.33
C ARG A 189 -8.80 15.13 -8.30
N LEU A 190 -8.16 15.24 -7.13
CA LEU A 190 -8.57 16.18 -6.09
C LEU A 190 -8.44 17.64 -6.52
N ILE A 191 -7.33 17.99 -7.19
CA ILE A 191 -7.13 19.34 -7.71
C ILE A 191 -8.14 19.66 -8.81
N ALA A 192 -8.41 18.70 -9.71
CA ALA A 192 -9.38 18.86 -10.79
C ALA A 192 -10.83 19.07 -10.29
N LEU A 193 -11.15 18.66 -9.06
CA LEU A 193 -12.47 18.95 -8.47
C LEU A 193 -12.68 20.44 -8.16
N ASP A 194 -11.60 21.22 -8.07
CA ASP A 194 -11.58 22.63 -7.67
C ASP A 194 -12.45 22.89 -6.43
N LEU A 195 -12.19 22.10 -5.38
CA LEU A 195 -12.97 22.19 -4.13
C LEU A 195 -12.98 23.62 -3.60
N ARG A 196 -11.83 24.30 -3.67
CA ARG A 196 -11.69 25.69 -3.26
C ARG A 196 -12.59 26.62 -4.07
N GLY A 197 -12.52 26.60 -5.40
CA GLY A 197 -13.34 27.47 -6.24
C GLY A 197 -14.84 27.19 -6.10
N LYS A 198 -15.22 25.92 -5.96
CA LYS A 198 -16.62 25.53 -5.68
C LYS A 198 -17.10 26.04 -4.32
N PHE A 199 -16.25 26.02 -3.29
CA PHE A 199 -16.59 26.53 -1.96
C PHE A 199 -16.63 28.07 -1.91
N GLU A 200 -15.59 28.74 -2.40
CA GLU A 200 -15.45 30.21 -2.30
C GLU A 200 -16.51 30.94 -3.13
N LYS A 201 -16.84 30.45 -4.34
CA LYS A 201 -17.78 31.15 -5.24
C LYS A 201 -19.25 30.81 -5.01
N GLY A 202 -19.57 29.59 -4.57
CA GLY A 202 -20.97 29.17 -4.39
C GLY A 202 -21.40 29.24 -2.93
N ALA A 203 -20.82 28.40 -2.08
CA ALA A 203 -21.36 28.18 -0.75
C ALA A 203 -21.05 29.35 0.20
N GLY A 204 -19.89 30.02 0.05
CA GLY A 204 -19.59 31.27 0.78
C GLY A 204 -20.60 32.39 0.50
N TYR A 205 -20.94 32.59 -0.77
CA TYR A 205 -21.96 33.57 -1.19
C TYR A 205 -23.36 33.20 -0.66
N LEU A 206 -23.75 31.92 -0.75
CA LEU A 206 -25.04 31.47 -0.22
C LEU A 206 -25.13 31.64 1.30
N CYS A 207 -24.03 31.41 2.03
CA CYS A 207 -23.98 31.70 3.47
C CYS A 207 -24.16 33.19 3.74
N GLU A 208 -23.48 34.08 3.00
CA GLU A 208 -23.64 35.52 3.15
C GLU A 208 -25.09 35.97 2.88
N LYS A 209 -25.70 35.47 1.81
CA LYS A 209 -27.10 35.76 1.48
C LYS A 209 -28.07 35.22 2.53
N LEU A 210 -27.82 34.02 3.02
CA LEU A 210 -28.57 33.46 4.14
C LEU A 210 -28.51 34.41 5.34
N PHE A 211 -27.32 34.89 5.73
CA PHE A 211 -27.19 35.83 6.85
C PHE A 211 -27.96 37.15 6.63
N CYS A 212 -27.99 37.67 5.41
CA CYS A 212 -28.78 38.86 5.09
C CYS A 212 -30.28 38.60 5.25
N ASP A 213 -30.79 37.51 4.68
CA ASP A 213 -32.23 37.17 4.72
C ASP A 213 -32.69 36.84 6.14
N LEU A 214 -31.79 36.28 6.95
CA LEU A 214 -32.08 35.94 8.34
C LEU A 214 -32.18 37.12 9.29
N ARG A 215 -31.66 38.28 8.91
CA ARG A 215 -31.83 39.52 9.69
C ARG A 215 -33.17 40.21 9.42
N ASP A 216 -33.87 39.80 8.37
CA ASP A 216 -35.13 40.37 7.94
C ASP A 216 -36.22 39.30 8.01
N GLY A 217 -37.06 39.33 9.06
CA GLY A 217 -38.11 38.33 9.27
C GLY A 217 -39.08 38.20 8.08
N SER A 218 -39.20 39.22 7.23
CA SER A 218 -40.01 39.17 6.00
C SER A 218 -39.42 38.28 4.90
N ARG A 219 -38.13 37.91 5.01
CA ARG A 219 -37.38 37.12 4.01
C ARG A 219 -37.20 35.66 4.40
N THR A 220 -38.05 35.15 5.28
CA THR A 220 -38.00 33.77 5.76
C THR A 220 -38.04 32.74 4.61
N VAL A 221 -38.77 33.03 3.53
CA VAL A 221 -38.84 32.14 2.35
C VAL A 221 -37.49 32.07 1.62
N GLN A 222 -36.84 33.21 1.41
CA GLN A 222 -35.53 33.30 0.77
C GLN A 222 -34.45 32.61 1.61
N ALA A 223 -34.49 32.78 2.93
CA ALA A 223 -33.58 32.09 3.85
C ALA A 223 -33.71 30.55 3.74
N ARG A 224 -34.93 30.01 3.65
CA ARG A 224 -35.16 28.57 3.44
C ARG A 224 -34.60 28.09 2.11
N LEU A 225 -34.76 28.88 1.04
CA LEU A 225 -34.18 28.57 -0.27
C LEU A 225 -32.66 28.51 -0.20
N HIS A 226 -32.00 29.51 0.42
CA HIS A 226 -30.55 29.51 0.59
C HIS A 226 -30.06 28.33 1.45
N LEU A 227 -30.75 27.98 2.55
CA LEU A 227 -30.44 26.77 3.33
C LEU A 227 -30.53 25.48 2.50
N LYS A 228 -31.55 25.36 1.64
CA LYS A 228 -31.68 24.24 0.71
C LYS A 228 -30.52 24.20 -0.28
N MET A 229 -30.18 25.32 -0.90
CA MET A 229 -29.07 25.41 -1.86
C MET A 229 -27.72 25.09 -1.20
N ILE A 230 -27.47 25.56 0.02
CA ILE A 230 -26.26 25.21 0.79
C ILE A 230 -26.19 23.70 1.01
N ARG A 231 -27.30 23.07 1.42
CA ARG A 231 -27.35 21.62 1.61
C ARG A 231 -27.14 20.84 0.33
N GLU A 232 -27.73 21.28 -0.79
CA GLU A 232 -27.55 20.64 -2.10
C GLU A 232 -26.10 20.77 -2.56
N GLN A 233 -25.50 21.94 -2.38
CA GLN A 233 -24.11 22.17 -2.75
C GLN A 233 -23.15 21.35 -1.87
N ILE A 234 -23.34 21.35 -0.55
CA ILE A 234 -22.56 20.50 0.37
C ILE A 234 -22.80 19.02 0.11
N GLY A 235 -24.04 18.62 -0.16
CA GLY A 235 -24.41 17.24 -0.50
C GLY A 235 -23.72 16.77 -1.79
N GLY A 236 -23.77 17.57 -2.85
CA GLY A 236 -23.06 17.30 -4.10
C GLY A 236 -21.54 17.25 -3.91
N MET A 237 -20.99 18.12 -3.05
CA MET A 237 -19.58 18.06 -2.67
C MET A 237 -19.26 16.80 -1.89
N VAL A 238 -20.07 16.40 -0.92
CA VAL A 238 -19.91 15.15 -0.16
C VAL A 238 -20.06 13.93 -1.06
N GLU A 239 -20.88 13.97 -2.10
CA GLU A 239 -21.00 12.87 -3.05
C GLU A 239 -19.78 12.76 -3.98
N LEU A 240 -19.33 13.89 -4.55
CA LEU A 240 -18.11 13.98 -5.35
C LEU A 240 -16.87 13.60 -4.53
N SER A 241 -16.83 14.08 -3.28
CA SER A 241 -15.81 13.74 -2.28
C SER A 241 -15.99 12.31 -1.77
N GLY A 242 -17.19 11.75 -1.69
CA GLY A 242 -17.43 10.39 -1.23
C GLY A 242 -16.83 9.35 -2.17
N LYS A 243 -16.77 9.68 -3.47
CA LYS A 243 -16.11 8.87 -4.51
C LYS A 243 -14.59 9.10 -4.56
N ALA A 244 -14.08 10.28 -4.20
CA ALA A 244 -12.67 10.66 -4.35
C ALA A 244 -11.88 10.85 -3.03
N LEU A 245 -12.53 10.94 -1.88
CA LEU A 245 -12.01 11.39 -0.57
C LEU A 245 -12.62 10.57 0.56
N LYS A 246 -12.84 9.25 0.37
CA LYS A 246 -13.61 8.40 1.31
C LYS A 246 -13.10 8.35 2.77
N GLY A 247 -12.01 9.03 3.11
CA GLY A 247 -11.62 9.38 4.49
C GLY A 247 -11.07 10.80 4.70
N ALA A 248 -10.99 11.64 3.66
CA ALA A 248 -10.26 12.92 3.70
C ALA A 248 -11.15 14.14 3.94
N LEU A 249 -12.40 14.17 3.46
CA LEU A 249 -13.39 15.03 4.10
C LEU A 249 -13.84 14.27 5.35
N GLN A 250 -13.52 14.78 6.54
CA GLN A 250 -14.07 14.22 7.76
C GLN A 250 -15.59 14.26 7.61
N ARG A 251 -16.21 13.08 7.43
CA ARG A 251 -17.67 12.95 7.28
C ARG A 251 -18.37 13.73 8.38
N THR A 252 -17.78 13.81 9.57
CA THR A 252 -18.22 14.57 10.73
C THR A 252 -18.45 16.05 10.44
N GLU A 253 -17.54 16.77 9.78
CA GLU A 253 -17.67 18.23 9.55
C GLU A 253 -18.78 18.54 8.53
N ALA A 254 -18.82 17.85 7.40
CA ALA A 254 -19.88 18.05 6.42
C ALA A 254 -21.26 17.60 6.95
N ILE A 255 -21.30 16.48 7.71
CA ILE A 255 -22.52 16.05 8.41
C ILE A 255 -22.94 17.08 9.46
N SER A 256 -22.00 17.68 10.17
CA SER A 256 -22.27 18.74 11.16
C SER A 256 -22.96 19.93 10.50
N VAL A 257 -22.43 20.43 9.38
CA VAL A 257 -23.05 21.52 8.62
C VAL A 257 -24.44 21.13 8.09
N ILE A 258 -24.62 19.91 7.58
CA ILE A 258 -25.94 19.42 7.14
C ILE A 258 -26.93 19.31 8.31
N LYS A 259 -26.48 18.89 9.50
CA LYS A 259 -27.31 18.83 10.71
C LYS A 259 -27.70 20.23 11.17
N ALA A 260 -26.75 21.16 11.23
CA ALA A 260 -26.96 22.54 11.62
C ALA A 260 -27.97 23.25 10.70
N THR A 261 -27.84 23.09 9.38
CA THR A 261 -28.80 23.66 8.41
C THR A 261 -30.23 23.13 8.59
N ARG A 262 -30.40 21.83 8.90
CA ARG A 262 -31.71 21.25 9.23
C ARG A 262 -32.28 21.78 10.55
N GLN A 263 -31.44 22.01 11.55
CA GLN A 263 -31.88 22.58 12.82
C GLN A 263 -32.37 24.03 12.65
N ILE A 264 -31.63 24.84 11.90
CA ILE A 264 -32.01 26.22 11.57
C ILE A 264 -33.33 26.25 10.79
N GLU A 265 -33.51 25.36 9.81
CA GLU A 265 -34.76 25.25 9.04
C GLU A 265 -35.97 24.94 9.94
N LYS A 266 -35.81 24.07 10.95
CA LYS A 266 -36.87 23.81 11.94
C LYS A 266 -37.18 25.04 12.80
N MET A 267 -36.16 25.79 13.20
CA MET A 267 -36.33 27.01 14.00
C MET A 267 -37.02 28.14 13.23
N LEU A 268 -36.84 28.21 11.91
CA LEU A 268 -37.57 29.13 11.03
C LEU A 268 -39.08 28.84 10.93
N MET A 269 -39.57 27.76 11.56
CA MET A 269 -41.00 27.43 11.62
C MET A 269 -41.67 27.92 12.91
N THR A 270 -40.90 28.45 13.88
CA THR A 270 -41.40 28.86 15.21
C THR A 270 -41.19 30.36 15.43
N PRO A 271 -42.27 31.15 15.68
CA PRO A 271 -42.19 32.61 15.84
C PRO A 271 -41.32 33.09 17.01
N GLU A 272 -41.16 32.31 18.08
CA GLU A 272 -40.55 32.77 19.34
C GLU A 272 -39.00 32.68 19.42
N CYS A 273 -38.29 32.30 18.35
CA CYS A 273 -36.90 31.85 18.47
C CYS A 273 -35.79 32.81 18.02
N GLN A 274 -35.99 34.13 17.95
CA GLN A 274 -34.99 35.06 17.38
C GLN A 274 -33.58 35.00 18.02
N GLU A 275 -33.45 34.86 19.35
CA GLU A 275 -32.13 34.78 20.00
C GLU A 275 -31.44 33.41 19.82
N ILE A 276 -32.18 32.32 20.02
CA ILE A 276 -31.67 30.95 19.81
C ILE A 276 -31.24 30.77 18.35
N PHE A 277 -31.96 31.43 17.45
CA PHE A 277 -31.70 31.44 16.03
C PHE A 277 -30.37 32.10 15.67
N TRP A 278 -30.02 33.23 16.30
CA TRP A 278 -28.72 33.88 16.08
C TRP A 278 -27.55 33.01 16.50
N VAL A 279 -27.64 32.34 17.65
CA VAL A 279 -26.62 31.40 18.14
C VAL A 279 -26.41 30.24 17.16
N ALA A 280 -27.50 29.66 16.65
CA ALA A 280 -27.44 28.58 15.67
C ALA A 280 -26.75 29.03 14.36
N CYS A 281 -27.00 30.27 13.92
CA CYS A 281 -26.35 30.84 12.74
C CYS A 281 -24.86 31.08 12.93
N VAL A 282 -24.45 31.58 14.10
CA VAL A 282 -23.03 31.74 14.44
C VAL A 282 -22.32 30.38 14.45
N GLY A 283 -22.95 29.35 15.03
CA GLY A 283 -22.45 27.97 15.00
C GLY A 283 -22.30 27.45 13.57
N LEU A 284 -23.32 27.61 12.72
CA LEU A 284 -23.26 27.22 11.30
C LEU A 284 -22.08 27.89 10.57
N ARG A 285 -21.82 29.18 10.83
CA ARG A 285 -20.69 29.90 10.23
C ARG A 285 -19.34 29.33 10.65
N GLN A 286 -19.18 28.95 11.92
CA GLN A 286 -17.95 28.35 12.43
C GLN A 286 -17.71 26.98 11.82
N GLU A 287 -18.73 26.11 11.79
CA GLU A 287 -18.67 24.78 11.16
C GLU A 287 -18.35 24.90 9.66
N PHE A 288 -18.96 25.87 8.99
CA PHE A 288 -18.72 26.13 7.57
C PHE A 288 -17.29 26.63 7.32
N LYS A 289 -16.78 27.53 8.17
CA LYS A 289 -15.39 28.00 8.10
C LYS A 289 -14.39 26.85 8.29
N ALA A 290 -14.62 25.99 9.27
CA ALA A 290 -13.77 24.81 9.51
C ALA A 290 -13.75 23.88 8.28
N LEU A 291 -14.90 23.61 7.69
CA LEU A 291 -15.03 22.82 6.46
C LEU A 291 -14.24 23.43 5.29
N VAL A 292 -14.32 24.76 5.10
CA VAL A 292 -13.55 25.47 4.06
C VAL A 292 -12.05 25.37 4.31
N GLU A 293 -11.59 25.61 5.54
CA GLU A 293 -10.18 25.50 5.91
C GLU A 293 -9.64 24.10 5.66
N HIS A 294 -10.44 23.07 5.95
CA HIS A 294 -10.09 21.68 5.66
C HIS A 294 -9.97 21.43 4.14
N CYS A 295 -10.93 21.88 3.33
CA CYS A 295 -10.83 21.76 1.87
C CYS A 295 -9.60 22.47 1.30
N VAL A 296 -9.26 23.66 1.81
CA VAL A 296 -8.04 24.39 1.43
C VAL A 296 -6.78 23.61 1.83
N CYS A 297 -6.78 22.98 3.01
CA CYS A 297 -5.67 22.14 3.46
C CYS A 297 -5.48 20.92 2.54
N ILE A 298 -6.56 20.29 2.10
CA ILE A 298 -6.52 19.17 1.15
C ILE A 298 -5.94 19.60 -0.19
N ASP A 299 -6.45 20.68 -0.79
CA ASP A 299 -5.95 21.21 -2.07
C ASP A 299 -4.47 21.62 -1.97
N ARG A 300 -4.10 22.35 -0.92
CA ARG A 300 -2.70 22.74 -0.67
C ARG A 300 -1.79 21.52 -0.52
N SER A 301 -2.22 20.51 0.22
CA SER A 301 -1.43 19.29 0.42
C SER A 301 -1.24 18.51 -0.89
N ALA A 302 -2.29 18.39 -1.70
CA ALA A 302 -2.21 17.75 -3.01
C ALA A 302 -1.27 18.51 -3.95
N ARG A 303 -1.36 19.84 -4.00
CA ARG A 303 -0.44 20.70 -4.77
C ARG A 303 0.99 20.62 -4.26
N ASN A 304 1.20 20.60 -2.95
CA ASN A 304 2.52 20.45 -2.34
C ASN A 304 3.13 19.08 -2.69
N PHE A 305 2.35 18.01 -2.68
CA PHE A 305 2.82 16.68 -3.10
C PHE A 305 3.28 16.68 -4.57
N LEU A 306 2.51 17.32 -5.47
CA LEU A 306 2.88 17.40 -6.89
C LEU A 306 4.04 18.35 -7.18
N SER A 307 4.14 19.47 -6.46
CA SER A 307 5.18 20.50 -6.65
C SER A 307 6.49 20.18 -5.94
N SER A 308 6.46 19.39 -4.87
CA SER A 308 7.66 18.93 -4.15
C SER A 308 8.42 17.83 -4.89
N ASP A 309 8.19 17.68 -6.19
CA ASP A 309 8.67 16.57 -7.00
C ASP A 309 10.17 16.31 -6.76
N TRP A 310 10.45 15.15 -6.16
CA TRP A 310 11.74 14.47 -6.04
C TRP A 310 12.93 15.09 -5.28
N ALA A 311 12.99 16.39 -4.97
CA ALA A 311 14.23 17.02 -4.48
C ALA A 311 14.76 16.46 -3.14
N ARG A 312 13.89 15.92 -2.27
CA ARG A 312 14.29 15.39 -0.95
C ARG A 312 14.76 13.93 -0.94
N ASN A 313 14.55 13.15 -2.01
CA ASN A 313 14.88 11.72 -2.01
C ASN A 313 16.19 11.37 -2.74
N ARG A 314 17.22 12.23 -2.61
CA ARG A 314 18.56 11.99 -3.17
C ARG A 314 19.16 10.65 -2.75
N ALA A 315 18.96 10.25 -1.49
CA ALA A 315 19.41 8.96 -0.96
C ALA A 315 18.70 7.78 -1.63
N LYS A 316 17.36 7.84 -1.76
CA LYS A 316 16.58 6.80 -2.46
C LYS A 316 16.90 6.76 -3.97
N ARG A 317 17.23 7.91 -4.61
CA ARG A 317 17.76 7.94 -5.99
C ARG A 317 19.11 7.23 -6.11
N ARG A 318 19.98 7.39 -5.11
CA ARG A 318 21.34 6.84 -5.09
C ARG A 318 21.30 5.32 -4.91
N ALA A 319 20.52 4.83 -3.95
CA ALA A 319 20.21 3.40 -3.79
C ALA A 319 19.58 2.79 -5.07
N PHE A 320 18.70 3.56 -5.72
CA PHE A 320 18.10 3.17 -7.01
C PHE A 320 19.14 3.07 -8.14
N LYS A 321 20.09 4.02 -8.22
CA LYS A 321 21.17 3.99 -9.21
C LYS A 321 22.14 2.83 -8.93
N GLU A 322 22.46 2.57 -7.67
CA GLU A 322 23.32 1.47 -7.22
C GLU A 322 22.73 0.08 -7.53
N LEU A 323 21.39 -0.08 -7.40
CA LEU A 323 20.68 -1.31 -7.83
C LEU A 323 20.68 -1.52 -9.35
N GLN A 324 20.73 -0.44 -10.14
CA GLN A 324 20.83 -0.54 -11.60
C GLN A 324 22.26 -0.73 -12.10
N THR A 325 23.27 -0.30 -11.32
CA THR A 325 24.69 -0.34 -11.72
C THR A 325 25.47 -1.53 -11.18
N ARG A 326 24.98 -2.25 -10.15
CA ARG A 326 25.45 -3.62 -9.89
C ARG A 326 25.08 -4.49 -11.11
N PRO A 327 25.90 -5.47 -11.53
CA PRO A 327 25.79 -6.13 -12.84
C PRO A 327 24.50 -6.96 -12.96
N VAL A 328 23.39 -6.25 -13.18
CA VAL A 328 22.06 -6.76 -13.53
C VAL A 328 21.88 -6.71 -15.06
N VAL A 329 22.82 -6.04 -15.75
CA VAL A 329 22.83 -5.93 -17.21
C VAL A 329 23.05 -7.29 -17.88
N GLU A 330 23.76 -8.24 -17.26
CA GLU A 330 23.98 -9.57 -17.88
C GLU A 330 22.77 -10.51 -17.73
N ILE A 331 22.02 -10.42 -16.63
CA ILE A 331 20.86 -11.31 -16.38
C ILE A 331 19.62 -10.88 -17.18
N VAL A 332 19.42 -9.57 -17.39
CA VAL A 332 18.27 -9.09 -18.20
C VAL A 332 18.49 -9.32 -19.71
N THR A 333 19.74 -9.32 -20.18
CA THR A 333 20.05 -9.70 -21.58
C THR A 333 20.05 -11.22 -21.81
N GLY A 334 20.25 -12.04 -20.76
CA GLY A 334 20.21 -13.50 -20.86
C GLY A 334 18.79 -14.06 -21.04
N VAL A 335 17.81 -13.53 -20.28
CA VAL A 335 16.42 -14.01 -20.32
C VAL A 335 15.67 -13.56 -21.58
N LEU A 336 16.04 -12.43 -22.18
CA LEU A 336 15.43 -11.97 -23.44
C LEU A 336 16.03 -12.62 -24.70
N ARG A 337 17.12 -13.40 -24.58
CA ARG A 337 17.72 -14.13 -25.70
C ARG A 337 17.24 -15.58 -25.81
N SER A 338 16.69 -16.19 -24.76
CA SER A 338 16.16 -17.57 -24.84
C SER A 338 14.82 -17.67 -25.56
N ASP A 339 14.03 -16.58 -25.60
CA ASP A 339 12.71 -16.57 -26.24
C ASP A 339 12.74 -16.11 -27.72
N TYR A 340 13.92 -15.72 -28.23
CA TYR A 340 14.08 -15.31 -29.64
C TYR A 340 14.66 -16.41 -30.55
N HIS A 341 14.95 -17.59 -30.02
CA HIS A 341 15.44 -18.76 -30.79
C HIS A 341 14.48 -19.97 -30.78
N ARG A 342 13.21 -19.77 -30.38
CA ARG A 342 12.14 -20.76 -30.56
C ARG A 342 10.93 -20.16 -31.30
N ALA A 343 11.18 -19.63 -32.48
CA ALA A 343 10.20 -19.38 -33.53
C ALA A 343 10.77 -19.90 -34.85
#